data_AF-A0A5N8WUX3-F1
#
_entry.id   AF-A0A5N8WUX3-F1
#
_cell.length_a   1.000
_cell.length_b   1.000
_cell.length_c   1.000
_cell.angle_alpha   90.00
_cell.angle_beta   90.00
_cell.angle_gamma   90.00
#
_symmetry.space_group_name_H-M   'P 1'
#
loop_
_entity.id
_entity.type
_entity.pdbx_description
1 polymer ?
#
loop_
_entity_poly.entity_id
_entity_poly.type
_entity_poly.pdbx_seq_one_letter_code
_entity_poly.pdbx_strand_id
1 'polypeptide(L)' 'MKIRIEHDRCRGAGQCTLTAPELFDQSDDDGTVVLLNEQPPPELQA' A
#
# COMPACT_ATOMS: atom_id res chain seq x y z
N MET A 1 2.22 11.21 -9.81
CA MET A 1 3.11 10.19 -9.19
C MET A 1 2.54 8.79 -9.47
N LYS A 2 3.35 7.72 -9.48
CA LYS A 2 2.86 6.33 -9.53
C LYS A 2 3.50 5.49 -8.43
N ILE A 3 2.69 4.81 -7.63
CA ILE A 3 3.14 3.90 -6.58
C ILE A 3 3.52 2.55 -7.19
N ARG A 4 4.61 1.95 -6.68
CA ARG A 4 5.05 0.59 -7.00
C ARG A 4 5.39 -0.15 -5.70
N ILE A 5 5.19 -1.46 -5.72
CA ILE A 5 5.47 -2.32 -4.57
C ILE A 5 6.49 -3.38 -4.96
N GLU A 6 7.53 -3.51 -4.14
CA GLU A 6 8.50 -4.62 -4.18
C GLU A 6 8.02 -5.70 -3.20
N HIS A 7 7.13 -6.59 -3.68
CA HIS A 7 6.46 -7.59 -2.84
C HIS A 7 7.45 -8.58 -2.19
N ASP A 8 8.56 -8.87 -2.84
CA ASP A 8 9.67 -9.68 -2.33
C ASP A 8 10.32 -9.09 -1.06
N ARG A 9 10.19 -7.78 -0.85
CA ARG A 9 10.69 -7.08 0.34
C ARG A 9 9.61 -6.79 1.37
N CYS A 10 8.34 -7.07 1.06
CA CYS A 10 7.25 -6.88 2.00
C CYS A 10 7.41 -7.82 3.21
N ARG A 11 7.38 -7.26 4.41
CA ARG A 11 7.49 -8.02 5.67
C ARG A 11 6.14 -8.27 6.35
N GLY A 12 5.05 -7.84 5.73
CA GLY A 12 3.69 -8.00 6.26
C GLY A 12 3.41 -7.30 7.60
N ALA A 13 4.12 -6.20 7.87
CA ALA A 13 3.98 -5.46 9.14
C ALA A 13 2.79 -4.49 9.19
N GLY A 14 1.98 -4.40 8.14
CA GLY A 14 0.77 -3.55 8.09
C GLY A 14 1.00 -2.04 8.13
N GLN A 15 2.25 -1.55 8.17
CA GLN A 15 2.53 -0.11 8.31
C GLN A 15 1.96 0.75 7.16
N CYS A 16 1.90 0.20 5.95
CA CYS A 16 1.31 0.87 4.80
C CYS A 16 -0.19 1.11 5.00
N THR A 17 -0.95 0.06 5.33
CA THR A 17 -2.39 0.14 5.64
C THR A 17 -2.68 1.06 6.81
N LEU A 18 -1.85 1.04 7.87
CA LEU A 18 -2.02 1.93 9.02
C LEU A 18 -1.77 3.41 8.70
N THR A 19 -0.88 3.70 7.75
CA THR A 19 -0.46 5.08 7.43
C THR A 19 -1.33 5.71 6.35
N ALA A 20 -1.72 4.92 5.34
CA ALA A 20 -2.49 5.37 4.19
C ALA A 20 -3.51 4.30 3.77
N PRO A 21 -4.54 4.04 4.61
CA PRO A 21 -5.56 3.01 4.36
C PRO A 21 -6.36 3.22 3.07
N GLU A 22 -6.38 4.43 2.53
CA GLU A 22 -7.03 4.78 1.27
C GLU A 22 -6.21 4.37 0.02
N LEU A 23 -4.93 4.07 0.19
CA LEU A 23 -4.03 3.64 -0.88
C LEU A 23 -3.61 2.17 -0.75
N PHE A 24 -3.60 1.64 0.47
CA PHE A 24 -3.10 0.30 0.77
C PHE A 24 -4.07 -0.50 1.62
N ASP A 25 -4.09 -1.80 1.36
CA ASP A 25 -4.72 -2.80 2.20
C ASP A 25 -3.71 -3.91 2.56
N GLN A 26 -4.09 -4.79 3.48
CA GLN A 26 -3.31 -5.96 3.85
C GLN A 26 -4.05 -7.22 3.40
N SER A 27 -3.33 -8.09 2.68
CA SER A 27 -3.82 -9.39 2.24
C SER A 27 -4.12 -10.29 3.45
N ASP A 28 -5.34 -10.80 3.54
CA ASP A 28 -5.73 -11.76 4.58
C ASP A 28 -5.10 -13.15 4.40
N ASP A 29 -4.63 -13.46 3.18
CA ASP A 29 -4.08 -14.79 2.84
C ASP A 29 -2.61 -14.93 3.29
N ASP A 30 -1.80 -13.90 3.04
CA ASP A 30 -0.35 -13.95 3.25
C ASP A 30 0.21 -12.75 4.05
N GLY A 31 -0.67 -11.85 4.49
CA GLY A 31 -0.29 -10.67 5.25
C GLY A 31 0.50 -9.63 4.45
N THR A 32 0.69 -9.81 3.15
CA THR A 32 1.43 -8.86 2.31
C THR A 32 0.59 -7.64 1.96
N VAL A 33 1.25 -6.58 1.49
CA VAL A 33 0.56 -5.36 1.08
C VAL A 33 -0.24 -5.57 -0.22
N VAL A 34 -1.41 -4.97 -0.29
CA VAL A 34 -2.23 -4.84 -1.50
C VAL A 34 -2.29 -3.37 -1.88
N LEU A 35 -1.98 -3.04 -3.14
CA LEU A 35 -2.12 -1.68 -3.66
C LEU A 35 -3.55 -1.47 -4.15
N LEU A 36 -4.29 -0.57 -3.49
CA LEU A 36 -5.66 -0.23 -3.89
C LEU A 36 -5.68 0.76 -5.05
N ASN A 37 -4.76 1.73 -5.02
CA ASN A 37 -4.65 2.74 -6.06
C ASN A 37 -3.19 3.10 -6.35
N GLU A 38 -2.73 2.77 -7.55
CA GLU A 38 -1.37 3.09 -8.00
C GLU A 38 -1.16 4.58 -8.35
N GLN A 39 -2.23 5.35 -8.50
CA GLN A 39 -2.20 6.78 -8.79
C GLN A 39 -2.89 7.55 -7.65
N PRO A 40 -2.13 8.00 -6.63
CA PRO A 40 -2.71 8.74 -5.53
C PRO A 40 -3.49 9.95 -6.03
N PRO A 41 -4.65 10.27 -5.44
CA PRO A 41 -5.38 11.47 -5.81
C PRO A 41 -4.56 12.72 -5.47
N PRO A 42 -4.80 13.87 -6.13
CA PRO A 42 -3.99 15.07 -5.98
C PRO A 42 -3.80 15.54 -4.53
N GLU A 43 -4.81 15.36 -3.67
CA GLU A 43 -4.76 15.69 -2.24
C GLU A 43 -3.70 14.90 -1.44
N LEU A 44 -3.22 13.77 -1.95
CA LEU A 44 -2.19 12.93 -1.32
C LEU A 44 -0.80 13.06 -1.97
N GLN A 45 -0.62 13.97 -2.93
CA GLN A 45 0.62 14.13 -3.70
C GLN A 45 1.53 15.27 -3.19
N ALA A 46 1.41 15.67 -1.92
CA ALA A 46 2.04 16.84 -1.30
C ALA A 46 3.51 17.11 -1.69
#